data_AF-A0A843D5A6-F1
#
_entry.id   AF-A0A843D5A6-F1
#
_cell.length_a   1.000
_cell.length_b   1.000
_cell.length_c   1.000
_cell.angle_alpha   90.00
_cell.angle_beta   90.00
_cell.angle_gamma   90.00
#
_symmetry.space_group_name_H-M   'P 1'
#
loop_
_entity.id
_entity.type
_entity.pdbx_description
1 polymer ?
#
loop_
_entity_poly.entity_id
_entity_poly.type
_entity_poly.pdbx_seq_one_letter_code
_entity_poly.pdbx_strand_id
1 'polypeptide(L)'
;MVFDCLQCGECCSYLGQVHTLVKQISETRFLVRNEYTNVEDVVTLDPDKTEWFADRSIYEMWPEACPFLRRDPNMPGRICCSVHLTRPEMCRSYGCWRVLILDGDGKLVGRIMGPHFLRSEDEKLRRFWDEHIKDLKCETHKEWDKKAFEILERHGYRITDTIPADIKERLDIACGISRGT
;
A
#
# COMPACT_ATOMS: atom_id res chain seq x y z
N MET A 1 5.32 -5.24 15.12
CA MET A 1 5.85 -5.55 13.78
C MET A 1 6.25 -4.23 13.12
N VAL A 2 7.43 -4.16 12.50
CA VAL A 2 7.82 -2.98 11.69
C VAL A 2 7.05 -3.03 10.38
N PHE A 3 6.55 -1.91 9.89
CA PHE A 3 5.83 -1.84 8.62
C PHE A 3 6.75 -2.25 7.45
N ASP A 4 6.25 -3.11 6.56
CA ASP A 4 6.86 -3.38 5.27
C ASP A 4 5.86 -3.12 4.14
N CYS A 5 6.34 -2.50 3.06
CA CYS A 5 5.47 -2.02 1.99
C CYS A 5 5.27 -3.13 0.95
N LEU A 6 4.03 -3.60 0.82
CA LEU A 6 3.65 -4.68 -0.10
C LEU A 6 3.57 -4.26 -1.58
N GLN A 7 3.93 -3.01 -1.90
CA GLN A 7 3.86 -2.43 -3.25
C GLN A 7 2.47 -2.51 -3.91
N CYS A 8 1.39 -2.54 -3.13
CA CYS A 8 -0.01 -2.60 -3.63
C CYS A 8 -0.47 -1.38 -4.46
N GLY A 9 0.30 -0.30 -4.50
CA GLY A 9 -0.01 0.92 -5.26
C GLY A 9 -1.01 1.89 -4.61
N GLU A 10 -1.71 1.48 -3.57
CA GLU A 10 -2.81 2.25 -2.96
C GLU A 10 -2.42 3.57 -2.28
N CYS A 11 -1.29 3.62 -1.55
CA CYS A 11 -0.79 4.92 -1.06
C CYS A 11 -0.17 5.70 -2.23
N CYS A 12 0.59 5.00 -3.07
CA CYS A 12 1.32 5.61 -4.17
C CYS A 12 0.43 6.20 -5.26
N SER A 13 -0.83 5.79 -5.39
CA SER A 13 -1.76 6.28 -6.42
C SER A 13 -2.16 7.76 -6.24
N TYR A 14 -1.88 8.33 -5.06
CA TYR A 14 -2.11 9.75 -4.77
C TYR A 14 -0.82 10.50 -4.37
N LEU A 15 0.31 9.80 -4.24
CA LEU A 15 1.58 10.41 -3.82
C LEU A 15 2.21 11.30 -4.90
N GLY A 16 1.63 11.43 -6.09
CA GLY A 16 2.04 12.44 -7.08
C GLY A 16 1.75 13.87 -6.61
N GLN A 17 0.82 14.06 -5.68
CA GLN A 17 0.61 15.35 -5.01
C GLN A 17 1.67 15.65 -3.94
N VAL A 18 2.40 14.63 -3.50
CA VAL A 18 3.35 14.70 -2.38
C VAL A 18 4.79 14.69 -2.87
N HIS A 19 5.07 13.89 -3.89
CA HIS A 19 6.40 13.70 -4.45
C HIS A 19 6.49 14.32 -5.84
N THR A 20 7.33 15.35 -5.94
CA THR A 20 7.67 15.98 -7.22
C THR A 20 9.06 15.56 -7.65
N LEU A 21 9.20 15.11 -8.90
CA LEU A 21 10.50 14.89 -9.51
C LEU A 21 11.11 16.25 -9.87
N VAL A 22 12.11 16.68 -9.10
CA VAL A 22 12.77 17.99 -9.26
C VAL A 22 13.80 17.95 -10.38
N LYS A 23 14.63 16.90 -10.40
CA LYS A 23 15.73 16.78 -11.35
C LYS A 23 16.09 15.33 -11.61
N GLN A 24 16.39 15.01 -12.86
CA GLN A 24 17.10 13.78 -13.20
C GLN A 24 18.62 14.01 -13.07
N ILE A 25 19.27 13.25 -12.19
CA ILE A 25 20.72 13.36 -11.91
C ILE A 25 21.52 12.47 -12.87
N SER A 26 20.99 11.28 -13.18
CA SER A 26 21.52 10.35 -14.19
C SER A 26 20.38 9.52 -14.77
N GLU A 27 20.68 8.55 -15.65
CA GLU A 27 19.67 7.63 -16.20
C GLU A 27 18.86 6.89 -15.13
N THR A 28 19.48 6.61 -13.98
CA THR A 28 18.86 5.83 -12.89
C THR A 28 18.67 6.61 -11.59
N ARG A 29 19.15 7.86 -11.49
CA ARG A 29 19.10 8.65 -10.25
C ARG A 29 18.30 9.92 -10.42
N PHE A 30 17.44 10.19 -9.44
CA PHE A 30 16.51 11.31 -9.47
C PHE A 30 16.52 12.03 -8.13
N LEU A 31 16.40 13.36 -8.17
CA LEU A 31 16.10 14.19 -7.01
C LEU A 31 14.58 14.31 -6.92
N VAL A 32 14.01 13.84 -5.82
CA VAL A 32 12.60 14.00 -5.51
C VAL A 32 12.45 14.96 -4.34
N ARG A 33 11.40 15.77 -4.35
CA ARG A 33 11.04 16.63 -3.23
C ARG A 33 9.69 16.22 -2.67
N ASN A 34 9.58 16.26 -1.35
CA ASN A 34 8.30 16.23 -0.66
C ASN A 34 7.71 17.65 -0.64
N GLU A 35 6.55 17.86 -1.25
CA GLU A 35 5.92 19.18 -1.36
C GLU A 35 5.38 19.73 -0.03
N TYR A 36 5.14 18.88 0.97
CA TYR A 36 4.70 19.33 2.29
C TYR A 36 5.86 19.77 3.19
N THR A 37 6.99 19.07 3.12
CA THR A 37 8.12 19.30 4.03
C THR A 37 9.30 20.02 3.37
N ASN A 38 9.29 20.15 2.04
CA ASN A 38 10.42 20.61 1.22
C ASN A 38 11.70 19.78 1.36
N VAL A 39 11.62 18.60 1.98
CA VAL A 39 12.75 17.67 2.05
C VAL A 39 13.02 17.10 0.67
N GLU A 40 14.29 17.12 0.27
CA GLU A 40 14.77 16.56 -0.99
C GLU A 40 15.57 15.28 -0.73
N ASP A 41 15.22 14.22 -1.45
CA ASP A 41 15.86 12.91 -1.37
C ASP A 41 16.38 12.50 -2.74
N VAL A 42 17.58 11.92 -2.78
CA VAL A 42 18.09 11.26 -3.99
C VAL A 42 17.63 9.81 -3.97
N VAL A 43 16.86 9.45 -4.99
CA VAL A 43 16.38 8.08 -5.20
C VAL A 43 17.05 7.48 -6.44
N THR A 44 17.24 6.16 -6.41
CA THR A 44 17.82 5.38 -7.49
C THR A 44 16.81 4.32 -7.92
N LEU A 45 16.65 4.14 -9.23
CA LEU A 45 15.85 3.04 -9.75
C LEU A 45 16.39 1.70 -9.26
N ASP A 46 15.50 0.83 -8.80
CA ASP A 46 15.85 -0.54 -8.50
C ASP A 46 16.39 -1.20 -9.79
N PRO A 47 17.50 -1.96 -9.73
CA PRO A 47 18.17 -2.47 -10.92
C PRO A 47 17.28 -3.30 -11.86
N ASP A 48 16.29 -4.00 -11.30
CA ASP A 48 15.33 -4.85 -12.01
C ASP A 48 14.19 -4.07 -12.67
N LYS A 49 14.09 -2.74 -12.46
CA LYS A 49 12.95 -1.91 -12.90
C LYS A 49 13.36 -0.75 -13.79
N THR A 50 14.65 -0.66 -14.15
CA THR A 50 15.20 0.45 -14.96
C THR A 50 14.52 0.56 -16.31
N GLU A 51 14.34 -0.56 -17.02
CA GLU A 51 13.71 -0.61 -18.34
C GLU A 51 12.22 -0.23 -18.31
N TRP A 52 11.54 -0.47 -17.20
CA TRP A 52 10.09 -0.25 -17.07
C TRP A 52 9.74 1.17 -16.62
N PHE A 53 10.72 1.92 -16.14
CA PHE A 53 10.49 3.28 -15.64
C PHE A 53 10.01 4.24 -16.74
N ALA A 54 10.33 3.95 -18.01
CA ALA A 54 9.86 4.73 -19.15
C ALA A 54 8.34 4.62 -19.37
N ASP A 55 7.70 3.53 -18.95
CA ASP A 55 6.25 3.36 -19.07
C ASP A 55 5.51 4.38 -18.20
N ARG A 56 4.55 5.08 -18.80
CA ARG A 56 3.72 6.12 -18.15
C ARG A 56 2.23 5.76 -18.18
N SER A 57 1.85 4.57 -18.63
CA SER A 57 0.46 4.10 -18.71
C SER A 57 -0.29 4.14 -17.37
N ILE A 58 0.44 4.11 -16.24
CA ILE A 58 -0.16 4.20 -14.90
C ILE A 58 -0.96 5.50 -14.69
N TYR A 59 -0.56 6.60 -15.32
CA TYR A 59 -1.21 7.91 -15.12
C TYR A 59 -2.53 8.04 -15.87
N GLU A 60 -2.80 7.16 -16.85
CA GLU A 60 -4.11 7.10 -17.51
C GLU A 60 -5.21 6.67 -16.53
N MET A 61 -4.84 5.83 -15.56
CA MET A 61 -5.73 5.34 -14.52
C MET A 61 -5.64 6.16 -13.23
N TRP A 62 -4.42 6.51 -12.83
CA TRP A 62 -4.13 7.27 -11.62
C TRP A 62 -3.33 8.52 -11.98
N PRO A 63 -4.00 9.60 -12.43
CA PRO A 63 -3.33 10.85 -12.82
C PRO A 63 -2.45 11.45 -11.73
N GLU A 64 -2.78 11.17 -10.46
CA GLU A 64 -2.09 11.66 -9.27
C GLU A 64 -1.10 10.65 -8.67
N ALA A 65 -0.73 9.61 -9.43
CA ALA A 65 0.21 8.61 -8.98
C ALA A 65 1.61 9.21 -8.70
N CYS A 66 2.32 8.57 -7.78
CA CYS A 66 3.73 8.84 -7.50
C CYS A 66 4.55 8.74 -8.80
N PRO A 67 5.54 9.63 -9.03
CA PRO A 67 6.42 9.61 -10.20
C PRO A 67 7.11 8.27 -10.46
N PHE A 68 7.27 7.45 -9.41
CA PHE A 68 7.96 6.16 -9.41
C PHE A 68 7.02 4.95 -9.34
N LEU A 69 5.69 5.16 -9.42
CA LEU A 69 4.73 4.06 -9.48
C LEU A 69 4.67 3.47 -10.88
N ARG A 70 4.80 2.15 -11.04
CA ARG A 70 4.73 1.48 -12.34
C ARG A 70 3.85 0.23 -12.26
N ARG A 71 3.33 -0.20 -13.41
CA ARG A 71 2.84 -1.57 -13.57
C ARG A 71 4.04 -2.50 -13.69
N ASP A 72 3.93 -3.68 -13.09
CA ASP A 72 4.88 -4.76 -13.30
C ASP A 72 4.54 -5.43 -14.64
N PRO A 73 5.41 -5.35 -15.67
CA PRO A 73 5.12 -5.93 -16.96
C PRO A 73 5.19 -7.46 -16.96
N ASN A 74 5.87 -8.06 -15.97
CA ASN A 74 5.99 -9.51 -15.85
C ASN A 74 4.84 -10.13 -15.06
N MET A 75 4.08 -9.32 -14.33
CA MET A 75 2.97 -9.77 -13.52
C MET A 75 1.76 -8.86 -13.75
N PRO A 76 0.84 -9.23 -14.67
CA PRO A 76 -0.35 -8.44 -14.97
C PRO A 76 -1.07 -7.99 -13.69
N GLY A 77 -1.30 -6.68 -13.63
CA GLY A 77 -2.02 -5.99 -12.56
C GLY A 77 -1.30 -5.85 -11.22
N ARG A 78 -0.09 -6.39 -11.10
CA ARG A 78 0.82 -5.98 -10.04
C ARG A 78 1.33 -4.57 -10.31
N ILE A 79 1.34 -3.77 -9.27
CA ILE A 79 1.96 -2.46 -9.23
C ILE A 79 3.29 -2.57 -8.50
N CYS A 80 4.27 -1.75 -8.86
CA CYS A 80 5.57 -1.72 -8.22
C CYS A 80 6.06 -0.27 -8.03
N CYS A 81 6.89 -0.07 -7.02
CA CYS A 81 7.66 1.15 -6.86
C CYS A 81 9.01 0.94 -7.53
N SER A 82 9.35 1.78 -8.50
CA SER A 82 10.58 1.67 -9.27
C SER A 82 11.83 2.07 -8.49
N VAL A 83 11.68 2.67 -7.30
CA VAL A 83 12.78 3.10 -6.40
C VAL A 83 12.62 2.49 -5.01
N HIS A 84 12.01 1.31 -4.90
CA HIS A 84 11.57 0.77 -3.61
C HIS A 84 12.73 0.63 -2.63
N LEU A 85 13.91 0.23 -3.09
CA LEU A 85 15.10 0.04 -2.24
C LEU A 85 15.61 1.36 -1.66
N THR A 86 15.56 2.44 -2.43
CA THR A 86 16.04 3.78 -2.03
C THR A 86 14.91 4.77 -1.78
N ARG A 87 13.67 4.30 -1.59
CA ARG A 87 12.50 5.16 -1.42
C ARG A 87 12.73 6.16 -0.27
N PRO A 88 12.16 7.38 -0.37
CA PRO A 88 12.27 8.41 0.66
C PRO A 88 11.90 7.88 2.04
N GLU A 89 12.47 8.44 3.10
CA GLU A 89 12.18 8.02 4.47
C GLU A 89 10.69 8.10 4.79
N MET A 90 10.00 9.14 4.30
CA MET A 90 8.55 9.26 4.45
C MET A 90 7.83 8.01 3.90
N CYS A 91 8.24 7.44 2.77
CA CYS A 91 7.65 6.20 2.24
C CYS A 91 7.99 4.94 3.05
N ARG A 92 9.03 4.98 3.89
CA ARG A 92 9.38 3.90 4.83
C ARG A 92 8.60 4.03 6.12
N SER A 93 8.41 5.26 6.62
CA SER A 93 7.68 5.52 7.86
C SER A 93 6.16 5.57 7.64
N TYR A 94 5.70 5.90 6.43
CA TYR A 94 4.29 5.96 6.07
C TYR A 94 3.75 4.55 5.87
N GLY A 95 3.38 3.94 7.00
CA GLY A 95 2.75 2.64 7.03
C GLY A 95 1.37 2.67 6.42
N CYS A 96 1.28 2.50 5.09
CA CYS A 96 0.01 2.50 4.38
C CYS A 96 -0.95 1.49 5.01
N TRP A 97 -0.51 0.26 5.29
CA TRP A 97 -1.26 -0.77 6.02
C TRP A 97 -0.28 -1.73 6.68
N ARG A 98 -0.57 -2.17 7.90
CA ARG A 98 0.21 -3.16 8.65
C ARG A 98 -0.33 -4.58 8.44
N VAL A 99 -1.65 -4.74 8.34
CA VAL A 99 -2.35 -5.97 7.95
C VAL A 99 -3.65 -5.66 7.21
N LEU A 100 -4.09 -6.61 6.38
CA LEU A 100 -5.38 -6.61 5.70
C LEU A 100 -6.40 -7.46 6.47
N ILE A 101 -7.66 -7.04 6.44
CA ILE A 101 -8.81 -7.74 7.04
C ILE A 101 -9.75 -8.15 5.92
N LEU A 102 -9.97 -9.45 5.79
CA LEU A 102 -10.90 -10.05 4.85
C LEU A 102 -12.13 -10.59 5.57
N ASP A 103 -13.27 -10.62 4.88
CA ASP A 103 -14.45 -11.35 5.37
C ASP A 103 -14.33 -12.87 5.11
N GLY A 104 -15.35 -13.62 5.51
CA GLY A 104 -15.40 -15.08 5.35
C GLY A 104 -15.39 -15.55 3.90
N ASP A 105 -15.75 -14.68 2.95
CA ASP A 105 -15.72 -14.94 1.51
C ASP A 105 -14.36 -14.55 0.89
N GLY A 106 -13.42 -14.07 1.70
CA GLY A 106 -12.08 -13.63 1.28
C GLY A 106 -12.03 -12.18 0.80
N LYS A 107 -13.15 -11.47 0.74
CA LYS A 107 -13.21 -10.09 0.23
C LYS A 107 -12.54 -9.14 1.21
N LEU A 108 -11.70 -8.24 0.68
CA LEU A 108 -11.15 -7.12 1.46
C LEU A 108 -12.28 -6.26 2.04
N VAL A 109 -12.32 -6.17 3.36
CA VAL A 109 -13.28 -5.34 4.11
C VAL A 109 -12.61 -4.29 4.98
N GLY A 110 -11.33 -4.43 5.33
CA GLY A 110 -10.62 -3.41 6.09
C GLY A 110 -9.12 -3.58 6.13
N ARG A 111 -8.45 -2.62 6.76
CA ARG A 111 -7.00 -2.55 6.88
C ARG A 111 -6.63 -1.96 8.24
N ILE A 112 -5.62 -2.50 8.91
CA ILE A 112 -5.08 -1.89 10.13
C ILE A 112 -3.85 -1.09 9.73
N MET A 113 -3.86 0.21 9.99
CA MET A 113 -2.76 1.16 9.80
C MET A 113 -2.10 1.48 11.14
N GLY A 114 -0.80 1.77 11.13
CA GLY A 114 -0.06 2.11 12.34
C GLY A 114 -0.20 1.05 13.46
N PRO A 115 -0.23 1.47 14.74
CA PRO A 115 -0.40 0.55 15.84
C PRO A 115 -1.80 -0.07 15.89
N HIS A 116 -2.87 0.73 15.97
CA HIS A 116 -4.22 0.25 16.27
C HIS A 116 -5.31 0.96 15.44
N PHE A 117 -4.99 1.53 14.27
CA PHE A 117 -5.94 2.33 13.50
C PHE A 117 -6.64 1.50 12.42
N LEU A 118 -7.96 1.40 12.44
CA LEU A 118 -8.73 0.77 11.36
C LEU A 118 -9.05 1.77 10.25
N ARG A 119 -8.80 1.37 9.00
CA ARG A 119 -9.42 1.97 7.82
C ARG A 119 -10.30 0.94 7.13
N SER A 120 -11.58 1.27 6.97
CA SER A 120 -12.60 0.41 6.38
C SER A 120 -13.75 1.25 5.85
N GLU A 121 -14.26 0.92 4.67
CA GLU A 121 -15.55 1.40 4.16
C GLU A 121 -16.70 0.43 4.50
N ASP A 122 -16.38 -0.75 5.05
CA ASP A 122 -17.36 -1.74 5.49
C ASP A 122 -17.94 -1.34 6.86
N GLU A 123 -19.22 -0.94 6.85
CA GLU A 123 -19.91 -0.49 8.06
C GLU A 123 -20.00 -1.56 9.14
N LYS A 124 -20.12 -2.85 8.76
CA LYS A 124 -20.22 -3.94 9.74
C LYS A 124 -18.91 -4.09 10.49
N LEU A 125 -17.79 -4.10 9.76
CA LEU A 125 -16.46 -4.14 10.36
C LEU A 125 -16.19 -2.90 11.21
N ARG A 126 -16.60 -1.70 10.77
CA ARG A 126 -16.44 -0.48 11.56
C ARG A 126 -17.17 -0.55 12.90
N ARG A 127 -18.44 -0.96 12.90
CA ARG A 127 -19.23 -1.11 14.14
C ARG A 127 -18.61 -2.18 15.05
N PHE A 128 -18.29 -3.33 14.49
CA PHE A 128 -17.62 -4.41 15.23
C PHE A 128 -16.31 -3.95 15.87
N TRP A 129 -15.52 -3.16 15.14
CA TRP A 129 -14.28 -2.61 15.64
C TRP A 129 -14.47 -1.64 16.80
N ASP A 130 -15.40 -0.68 16.65
CA ASP A 130 -15.73 0.28 17.70
C ASP A 130 -16.23 -0.44 18.97
N GLU A 131 -16.99 -1.52 18.84
CA GLU A 131 -17.57 -2.27 19.95
C GLU A 131 -16.57 -3.21 20.66
N HIS A 132 -15.64 -3.84 19.93
CA HIS A 132 -14.85 -4.95 20.46
C HIS A 132 -13.33 -4.74 20.49
N ILE A 133 -12.79 -3.80 19.70
CA ILE A 133 -11.35 -3.72 19.42
C ILE A 133 -10.75 -2.37 19.79
N LYS A 134 -11.44 -1.27 19.45
CA LYS A 134 -10.92 0.10 19.58
C LYS A 134 -10.36 0.43 20.97
N ASP A 135 -11.05 0.00 22.02
CA ASP A 135 -10.70 0.31 23.40
C ASP A 135 -9.93 -0.82 24.12
N LEU A 136 -9.38 -1.78 23.38
CA LEU A 136 -8.54 -2.84 23.96
C LEU A 136 -7.30 -2.26 24.63
N LYS A 137 -7.18 -2.52 25.94
CA LYS A 137 -6.00 -2.15 26.73
C LYS A 137 -5.02 -3.32 26.79
N CYS A 138 -3.81 -3.08 26.30
CA CYS A 138 -2.68 -4.01 26.32
C CYS A 138 -1.40 -3.26 26.69
N GLU A 139 -0.44 -3.96 27.28
CA GLU A 139 0.83 -3.35 27.70
C GLU A 139 1.78 -3.17 26.51
N THR A 140 1.65 -4.05 25.50
CA THR A 140 2.45 -3.98 24.27
C THR A 140 1.62 -4.07 23.01
N HIS A 141 2.14 -3.52 21.91
CA HIS A 141 1.54 -3.70 20.57
C HIS A 141 1.44 -5.17 20.17
N LYS A 142 2.39 -6.01 20.57
CA LYS A 142 2.38 -7.45 20.23
C LYS A 142 1.21 -8.18 20.89
N GLU A 143 0.91 -7.84 22.14
CA GLU A 143 -0.25 -8.38 22.86
C GLU A 143 -1.56 -7.86 22.29
N TRP A 144 -1.59 -6.58 21.92
CA TRP A 144 -2.74 -5.99 21.24
C TRP A 144 -3.02 -6.71 19.93
N ASP A 145 -2.00 -6.91 19.09
CA ASP A 145 -2.11 -7.62 17.81
C ASP A 145 -2.72 -9.00 18.01
N LYS A 146 -2.15 -9.78 18.94
CA LYS A 146 -2.63 -11.12 19.26
C LYS A 146 -4.12 -11.10 19.62
N LYS A 147 -4.52 -10.24 20.58
CA LYS A 147 -5.91 -10.19 21.05
C LYS A 147 -6.87 -9.70 19.97
N ALA A 148 -6.51 -8.63 19.26
CA ALA A 148 -7.34 -8.06 18.21
C ALA A 148 -7.56 -9.08 17.07
N PHE A 149 -6.50 -9.79 16.67
CA PHE A 149 -6.59 -10.80 15.60
C PHE A 149 -7.42 -12.00 16.06
N GLU A 150 -7.21 -12.51 17.28
CA GLU A 150 -8.05 -13.57 17.85
C GLU A 150 -9.54 -13.17 17.96
N ILE A 151 -9.85 -11.90 18.20
CA ILE A 151 -11.23 -11.40 18.20
C ILE A 151 -11.81 -11.37 16.78
N LEU A 152 -11.06 -10.83 15.81
CA LEU A 152 -11.46 -10.77 14.40
C LEU A 152 -11.68 -12.17 13.82
N GLU A 153 -10.73 -13.08 14.02
CA GLU A 153 -10.78 -14.45 13.50
C GLU A 153 -11.97 -15.24 14.07
N ARG A 154 -12.25 -15.10 15.37
CA ARG A 154 -13.44 -15.73 15.98
C ARG A 154 -14.77 -15.23 15.41
N HIS A 155 -14.78 -14.06 14.77
CA HIS A 155 -15.97 -13.49 14.14
C HIS A 155 -15.98 -13.64 12.61
N GLY A 156 -15.15 -14.55 12.09
CA GLY A 156 -15.18 -14.94 10.68
C GLY A 156 -14.38 -14.02 9.76
N TYR A 157 -13.58 -13.10 10.31
CA TYR A 157 -12.62 -12.34 9.52
C TYR A 157 -11.31 -13.12 9.36
N ARG A 158 -10.59 -12.88 8.27
CA ARG A 158 -9.23 -13.40 8.06
C ARG A 158 -8.23 -12.27 8.03
N ILE A 159 -7.15 -12.40 8.80
CA ILE A 159 -6.06 -11.42 8.84
C ILE A 159 -4.91 -11.92 7.98
N THR A 160 -4.34 -11.04 7.17
CA THR A 160 -3.16 -11.38 6.36
C THR A 160 -2.26 -10.17 6.17
N ASP A 161 -0.96 -10.44 6.13
CA ASP A 161 0.11 -9.51 5.73
C ASP A 161 0.55 -9.74 4.27
N THR A 162 -0.06 -10.69 3.58
CA THR A 162 0.15 -10.97 2.15
C THR A 162 -1.04 -10.48 1.34
N ILE A 163 -0.83 -10.02 0.10
CA ILE A 163 -1.93 -9.65 -0.79
C ILE A 163 -2.59 -10.94 -1.31
N PRO A 164 -3.85 -11.23 -0.97
CA PRO A 164 -4.61 -12.35 -1.52
C PRO A 164 -4.77 -12.24 -3.04
N ALA A 165 -4.80 -13.38 -3.73
CA ALA A 165 -4.91 -13.43 -5.19
C ALA A 165 -6.21 -12.80 -5.74
N ASP A 166 -7.28 -12.82 -4.97
CA ASP A 166 -8.58 -12.21 -5.28
C ASP A 166 -8.60 -10.69 -5.04
N ILE A 167 -7.84 -10.18 -4.06
CA ILE A 167 -7.57 -8.74 -3.92
C ILE A 167 -6.71 -8.27 -5.08
N LYS A 168 -5.72 -9.07 -5.49
CA LYS A 168 -4.95 -8.81 -6.70
C LYS A 168 -5.90 -8.69 -7.89
N GLU A 169 -6.82 -9.63 -8.09
CA GLU A 169 -7.81 -9.57 -9.17
C GLU A 169 -8.75 -8.34 -9.11
N ARG A 170 -9.14 -7.88 -7.92
CA ARG A 170 -9.91 -6.64 -7.75
C ARG A 170 -9.08 -5.37 -7.96
N LEU A 171 -7.80 -5.39 -7.59
CA LEU A 171 -6.84 -4.36 -7.96
C LEU A 171 -6.63 -4.38 -9.48
N ASP A 172 -6.59 -5.55 -10.12
CA ASP A 172 -6.49 -5.72 -11.57
C ASP A 172 -7.72 -5.09 -12.27
N ILE A 173 -8.93 -5.31 -11.75
CA ILE A 173 -10.18 -4.70 -12.25
C ILE A 173 -10.21 -3.18 -12.02
N ALA A 174 -9.86 -2.70 -10.82
CA ALA A 174 -9.70 -1.27 -10.55
C ALA A 174 -8.58 -0.66 -11.42
N CYS A 175 -7.64 -1.49 -11.87
CA CYS A 175 -6.59 -1.18 -12.82
C CYS A 175 -6.97 -1.31 -14.30
N GLY A 176 -8.26 -1.49 -14.61
CA GLY A 176 -8.76 -1.58 -15.98
C GLY A 176 -8.30 -2.83 -16.75
N ILE A 177 -7.81 -3.86 -16.06
CA ILE A 177 -7.44 -5.14 -16.67
C ILE A 177 -8.70 -6.01 -16.70
N SER A 178 -9.53 -5.81 -17.72
CA SER A 178 -10.55 -6.80 -18.07
C SER A 178 -9.86 -8.03 -18.63
N ARG A 179 -9.97 -9.18 -17.95
CA ARG A 179 -9.64 -10.46 -18.58
C ARG A 179 -10.61 -10.65 -19.74
N GLY A 180 -10.12 -10.50 -20.97
CA GLY A 180 -10.85 -10.85 -22.17
C GLY A 180 -11.28 -12.30 -22.08
N THR A 181 -12.57 -12.52 -22.33
CA THR A 181 -13.23 -13.82 -22.54
C THR A 181 -12.45 -14.74 -23.47
#